data_AF-A0AA41H8J1-F1
#
_entry.id   AF-A0AA41H8J1-F1
#
_cell.length_a   1.000
_cell.length_b   1.000
_cell.length_c   1.000
_cell.angle_alpha   90.00
_cell.angle_beta   90.00
_cell.angle_gamma   90.00
#
_symmetry.space_group_name_H-M   'P 1'
#
loop_
_entity.id
_entity.type
_entity.pdbx_description
1 polymer ?
#
loop_
_entity_poly.entity_id
_entity_poly.type
_entity_poly.pdbx_seq_one_letter_code
_entity_poly.pdbx_strand_id
1 'polypeptide(L)'
;MSQIRTFLAGATTMASALAAVFFLAGAREPIRHEKFDEITVGRINIVEPDGTKRIVISNKAQFPGDFMQGKEGARPDRNSFAGMLFINEEGTENGGLIQKGGIGADGKISSGLSLTFDRFRQDQALQLLNHDGASHQQTVIKINDVPLYTVTSLADNKRFHEAADKLPPSERQAYWQQLNQQGRLGNNRIWLGSTGDKGAALQLNDAQGRVRMKLVVSAEGNAEIQMLDEAGKVSKTISPTSKE
;
A
#
# COMPACT_ATOMS: atom_id res chain seq x y z
N MET A 1 -71.60 -18.83 -13.81
CA MET A 1 -70.80 -19.59 -12.80
C MET A 1 -69.44 -20.06 -13.30
N SER A 2 -69.27 -20.47 -14.57
CA SER A 2 -67.98 -20.96 -15.12
C SER A 2 -66.86 -19.89 -15.12
N GLN A 3 -67.13 -18.67 -15.63
CA GLN A 3 -66.08 -17.64 -15.74
C GLN A 3 -65.57 -17.10 -14.39
N ILE A 4 -66.43 -17.00 -13.38
CA ILE A 4 -66.05 -16.60 -12.02
C ILE A 4 -65.13 -17.65 -11.39
N ARG A 5 -65.39 -18.94 -11.62
CA ARG A 5 -64.52 -20.02 -11.14
C ARG A 5 -63.15 -19.99 -11.82
N THR A 6 -63.09 -19.71 -13.12
CA THR A 6 -61.83 -19.56 -13.87
C THR A 6 -61.04 -18.34 -13.42
N PHE A 7 -61.70 -17.20 -13.19
CA PHE A 7 -61.06 -15.98 -12.68
C PHE A 7 -60.50 -16.17 -11.26
N LEU A 8 -61.28 -16.76 -10.35
CA LEU A 8 -60.83 -17.07 -8.99
C LEU A 8 -59.68 -18.10 -8.98
N ALA A 9 -59.71 -19.09 -9.87
CA ALA A 9 -58.62 -20.05 -10.02
C ALA A 9 -57.32 -19.36 -10.49
N GLY A 10 -57.41 -18.50 -11.51
CA GLY A 10 -56.25 -17.74 -12.01
C GLY A 10 -55.67 -16.78 -10.96
N ALA A 11 -56.53 -16.07 -10.23
CA ALA A 11 -56.10 -15.19 -9.13
C ALA A 11 -55.40 -15.96 -8.00
N THR A 12 -55.91 -17.15 -7.66
CA THR A 12 -55.30 -18.02 -6.64
C THR A 12 -53.93 -18.51 -7.10
N THR A 13 -53.80 -18.98 -8.36
CA THR A 13 -52.51 -19.41 -8.91
C THR A 13 -51.48 -18.27 -8.92
N MET A 14 -51.88 -17.06 -9.29
CA MET A 14 -51.00 -15.89 -9.31
C MET A 14 -50.58 -15.46 -7.90
N ALA A 15 -51.50 -15.46 -6.93
CA ALA A 15 -51.19 -15.16 -5.55
C ALA A 15 -50.24 -16.19 -4.93
N SER A 16 -50.44 -17.49 -5.21
CA SER A 16 -49.52 -18.55 -4.78
C SER A 16 -48.14 -18.43 -5.42
N ALA A 17 -48.06 -18.08 -6.71
CA ALA A 17 -46.79 -17.86 -7.38
C ALA A 17 -46.04 -16.65 -6.81
N LEU A 18 -46.74 -15.53 -6.57
CA LEU A 18 -46.16 -14.35 -5.93
C LEU A 18 -45.68 -14.66 -4.51
N ALA A 19 -46.48 -15.35 -3.71
CA ALA A 19 -46.09 -15.78 -2.37
C ALA A 19 -44.83 -16.68 -2.42
N ALA A 20 -44.78 -17.64 -3.34
CA ALA A 20 -43.61 -18.51 -3.51
C ALA A 20 -42.35 -17.72 -3.88
N VAL A 21 -42.45 -16.74 -4.78
CA VAL A 21 -41.34 -15.84 -5.13
C VAL A 21 -40.90 -15.01 -3.93
N PHE A 22 -41.83 -14.46 -3.14
CA PHE A 22 -41.51 -13.71 -1.92
C PHE A 22 -40.84 -14.57 -0.84
N PHE A 23 -41.29 -15.81 -0.63
CA PHE A 23 -40.67 -16.73 0.34
C PHE A 23 -39.28 -17.20 -0.12
N LEU A 24 -39.08 -17.43 -1.42
CA LEU A 24 -37.78 -17.83 -1.98
C LEU A 24 -36.78 -16.66 -2.02
N ALA A 25 -37.25 -15.43 -2.23
CA ALA A 25 -36.40 -14.23 -2.27
C ALA A 25 -36.11 -13.63 -0.88
N GLY A 26 -36.97 -13.90 0.12
CA GLY A 26 -36.86 -13.36 1.47
C GLY A 26 -36.09 -14.23 2.47
N ALA A 27 -35.77 -15.47 2.11
CA ALA A 27 -35.00 -16.37 2.96
C ALA A 27 -33.53 -15.91 3.02
N ARG A 28 -33.20 -15.05 3.99
CA ARG A 28 -31.80 -14.82 4.37
C ARG A 28 -31.26 -16.13 4.96
N GLU A 29 -30.19 -16.66 4.36
CA GLU A 29 -29.45 -17.75 5.00
C GLU A 29 -29.05 -17.29 6.41
N PRO A 30 -29.29 -18.11 7.45
CA PRO A 30 -28.86 -17.78 8.79
C PRO A 30 -27.33 -17.62 8.79
N ILE A 31 -26.82 -16.64 9.54
CA ILE A 31 -25.37 -16.46 9.72
C ILE A 31 -24.82 -17.78 10.29
N ARG A 32 -24.05 -18.50 9.47
CA ARG A 32 -23.37 -19.71 9.91
C ARG A 32 -22.04 -19.31 10.54
N HIS A 33 -21.87 -19.69 11.80
CA HIS A 33 -20.60 -19.59 12.49
C HIS A 33 -19.84 -20.90 12.33
N GLU A 34 -19.05 -20.98 11.27
CA GLU A 34 -18.18 -22.13 11.03
C GLU A 34 -16.96 -22.08 11.96
N LYS A 35 -16.50 -23.25 12.42
CA LYS A 35 -15.26 -23.40 13.17
C LYS A 35 -14.31 -24.27 12.35
N PHE A 36 -13.09 -23.79 12.17
CA PHE A 36 -12.04 -24.51 11.46
C PHE A 36 -10.83 -24.62 12.38
N ASP A 37 -10.19 -25.79 12.40
CA ASP A 37 -8.85 -25.93 12.98
C ASP A 37 -7.78 -25.37 12.02
N GLU A 38 -7.94 -25.61 10.71
CA GLU A 38 -7.07 -25.11 9.65
C GLU A 38 -7.88 -24.73 8.39
N ILE A 39 -7.40 -23.73 7.65
CA ILE A 39 -7.96 -23.31 6.36
C ILE A 39 -6.85 -23.33 5.30
N THR A 40 -6.93 -24.25 4.34
CA THR A 40 -6.05 -24.31 3.16
C THR A 40 -6.79 -23.79 1.93
N VAL A 41 -6.52 -22.54 1.55
CA VAL A 41 -7.19 -21.84 0.43
C VAL A 41 -6.21 -20.95 -0.33
N GLY A 42 -6.55 -20.58 -1.56
CA GLY A 42 -5.74 -19.65 -2.34
C GLY A 42 -5.99 -18.17 -2.02
N ARG A 43 -7.21 -17.80 -1.63
CA ARG A 43 -7.62 -16.42 -1.32
C ARG A 43 -8.76 -16.38 -0.30
N ILE A 44 -8.70 -15.40 0.59
CA ILE A 44 -9.76 -15.03 1.54
C ILE A 44 -10.14 -13.58 1.26
N ASN A 45 -11.44 -13.31 1.13
CA ASN A 45 -11.97 -11.94 1.09
C ASN A 45 -12.79 -11.70 2.36
N ILE A 46 -12.45 -10.65 3.10
CA ILE A 46 -13.28 -10.12 4.17
C ILE A 46 -14.13 -9.01 3.57
N VAL A 47 -15.46 -9.12 3.68
CA VAL A 47 -16.41 -8.25 3.00
C VAL A 47 -17.47 -7.71 3.96
N GLU A 48 -17.93 -6.49 3.69
CA GLU A 48 -19.12 -5.89 4.28
C GLU A 48 -20.41 -6.53 3.74
N PRO A 49 -21.58 -6.32 4.38
CA PRO A 49 -22.86 -6.85 3.90
C PRO A 49 -23.26 -6.40 2.49
N ASP A 50 -22.75 -5.27 2.01
CA ASP A 50 -22.99 -4.75 0.66
C ASP A 50 -22.00 -5.31 -0.39
N GLY A 51 -21.06 -6.15 0.02
CA GLY A 51 -20.03 -6.75 -0.82
C GLY A 51 -18.72 -5.96 -0.93
N THR A 52 -18.62 -4.80 -0.27
CA THR A 52 -17.38 -4.02 -0.19
C THR A 52 -16.29 -4.82 0.49
N LYS A 53 -15.13 -4.99 -0.15
CA LYS A 53 -13.99 -5.71 0.46
C LYS A 53 -13.32 -4.82 1.50
N ARG A 54 -12.91 -5.39 2.63
CA ARG A 54 -12.12 -4.73 3.69
C ARG A 54 -10.70 -5.26 3.79
N ILE A 55 -10.53 -6.56 3.60
CA ILE A 55 -9.23 -7.24 3.61
C ILE A 55 -9.24 -8.30 2.51
N VAL A 56 -8.17 -8.36 1.73
CA VAL A 56 -7.94 -9.46 0.77
C VAL A 56 -6.63 -10.14 1.10
N ILE A 57 -6.66 -11.40 1.52
CA ILE A 57 -5.48 -12.24 1.73
C ILE A 57 -5.38 -13.19 0.54
N SER A 58 -4.25 -13.24 -0.15
CA SER A 58 -4.14 -14.05 -1.37
C SER A 58 -2.73 -14.58 -1.62
N ASN A 59 -2.68 -15.74 -2.27
CA ASN A 59 -1.49 -16.27 -2.89
C ASN A 59 -1.11 -15.44 -4.14
N LYS A 60 0.03 -15.80 -4.76
CA LYS A 60 0.54 -15.12 -5.96
C LYS A 60 -0.38 -15.23 -7.17
N ALA A 61 -1.02 -16.38 -7.38
CA ALA A 61 -1.83 -16.63 -8.58
C ALA A 61 -3.17 -15.88 -8.57
N GLN A 62 -3.65 -15.48 -7.39
CA GLN A 62 -4.94 -14.82 -7.19
C GLN A 62 -4.79 -13.42 -6.57
N PHE A 63 -3.58 -12.86 -6.60
CA PHE A 63 -3.29 -11.54 -6.07
C PHE A 63 -4.09 -10.49 -6.86
N PRO A 64 -4.86 -9.62 -6.18
CA PRO A 64 -5.76 -8.70 -6.85
C PRO A 64 -5.04 -7.52 -7.51
N GLY A 65 -5.81 -6.75 -8.26
CA GLY A 65 -5.47 -5.42 -8.72
C GLY A 65 -5.33 -4.37 -7.61
N ASP A 66 -5.36 -3.09 -8.00
CA ASP A 66 -5.55 -1.98 -7.07
C ASP A 66 -7.03 -1.65 -6.90
N PHE A 67 -7.44 -1.18 -5.73
CA PHE A 67 -8.83 -0.80 -5.47
C PHE A 67 -8.98 0.71 -5.34
N MET A 68 -9.90 1.30 -6.09
CA MET A 68 -10.25 2.72 -5.98
C MET A 68 -11.77 2.87 -6.03
N GLN A 69 -12.36 3.38 -4.96
CA GLN A 69 -13.80 3.67 -4.87
C GLN A 69 -14.69 2.47 -5.28
N GLY A 70 -14.34 1.27 -4.79
CA GLY A 70 -15.06 0.03 -5.05
C GLY A 70 -14.75 -0.64 -6.39
N LYS A 71 -13.87 -0.05 -7.22
CA LYS A 71 -13.45 -0.61 -8.51
C LYS A 71 -12.05 -1.21 -8.40
N GLU A 72 -11.89 -2.42 -8.92
CA GLU A 72 -10.59 -3.06 -9.09
C GLU A 72 -9.98 -2.64 -10.43
N GLY A 73 -8.78 -2.08 -10.41
CA GLY A 73 -7.95 -1.76 -11.56
C GLY A 73 -6.90 -2.84 -11.82
N ALA A 74 -6.55 -3.07 -13.08
CA ALA A 74 -5.56 -4.10 -13.41
C ALA A 74 -4.14 -3.66 -13.02
N ARG A 75 -3.43 -4.51 -12.29
CA ARG A 75 -2.02 -4.34 -11.91
C ARG A 75 -1.16 -5.49 -12.44
N PRO A 76 -0.84 -5.52 -13.75
CA PRO A 76 -0.06 -6.62 -14.33
C PRO A 76 1.35 -6.74 -13.74
N ASP A 77 1.86 -5.67 -13.12
CA ASP A 77 3.13 -5.61 -12.41
C ASP A 77 3.11 -6.29 -11.03
N ARG A 78 1.93 -6.64 -10.48
CA ARG A 78 1.79 -7.28 -9.17
C ARG A 78 1.79 -8.82 -9.22
N ASN A 79 2.15 -9.43 -10.35
CA ASN A 79 2.08 -10.89 -10.56
C ASN A 79 3.15 -11.73 -9.82
N SER A 80 4.08 -11.09 -9.12
CA SER A 80 5.17 -11.76 -8.40
C SER A 80 4.98 -11.87 -6.89
N PHE A 81 3.89 -11.33 -6.34
CA PHE A 81 3.69 -11.17 -4.90
C PHE A 81 2.50 -11.95 -4.38
N ALA A 82 2.60 -12.43 -3.14
CA ALA A 82 1.47 -12.85 -2.32
C ALA A 82 1.32 -11.87 -1.15
N GLY A 83 0.20 -11.90 -0.44
CA GLY A 83 0.04 -11.05 0.74
C GLY A 83 -1.39 -10.66 1.07
N MET A 84 -1.54 -9.47 1.64
CA MET A 84 -2.75 -8.91 2.21
C MET A 84 -2.94 -7.46 1.76
N LEU A 85 -4.10 -7.09 1.23
CA LEU A 85 -4.46 -5.68 0.99
C LEU A 85 -5.48 -5.20 2.02
N PHE A 86 -5.32 -3.95 2.44
CA PHE A 86 -6.28 -3.22 3.26
C PHE A 86 -7.13 -2.33 2.35
N ILE A 87 -8.43 -2.34 2.59
CA ILE A 87 -9.40 -1.56 1.81
C ILE A 87 -10.29 -0.80 2.79
N ASN A 88 -10.44 0.50 2.57
CA ASN A 88 -11.23 1.38 3.41
C ASN A 88 -12.74 1.31 3.08
N GLU A 89 -13.54 2.12 3.78
CA GLU A 89 -15.00 2.17 3.69
C GLU A 89 -15.52 2.56 2.30
N GLU A 90 -14.75 3.33 1.53
CA GLU A 90 -15.12 3.70 0.16
C GLU A 90 -14.71 2.64 -0.87
N GLY A 91 -14.09 1.54 -0.44
CA GLY A 91 -13.57 0.51 -1.34
C GLY A 91 -12.27 0.93 -2.05
N THR A 92 -11.46 1.79 -1.42
CA THR A 92 -10.13 2.20 -1.89
C THR A 92 -9.05 1.47 -1.10
N GLU A 93 -8.04 0.92 -1.79
CA GLU A 93 -6.83 0.36 -1.18
C GLU A 93 -6.14 1.43 -0.32
N ASN A 94 -5.79 1.09 0.91
CA ASN A 94 -5.11 2.01 1.84
C ASN A 94 -3.88 1.37 2.50
N GLY A 95 -3.19 0.55 1.73
CA GLY A 95 -1.98 -0.15 2.11
C GLY A 95 -2.15 -1.67 2.08
N GLY A 96 -1.14 -2.34 2.62
CA GLY A 96 -1.12 -3.80 2.64
C GLY A 96 0.25 -4.36 2.98
N LEU A 97 0.26 -5.68 3.16
CA LEU A 97 1.44 -6.50 3.24
C LEU A 97 1.64 -7.21 1.89
N ILE A 98 2.79 -7.03 1.26
CA ILE A 98 3.22 -7.87 0.15
C ILE A 98 4.49 -8.61 0.51
N GLN A 99 4.63 -9.83 0.00
CA GLN A 99 5.82 -10.63 0.17
C GLN A 99 6.16 -11.40 -1.09
N LYS A 100 7.46 -11.64 -1.24
CA LYS A 100 8.02 -12.63 -2.16
C LYS A 100 9.31 -13.17 -1.56
N GLY A 101 9.68 -14.39 -1.96
CA GLY A 101 10.92 -15.01 -1.53
C GLY A 101 11.30 -16.14 -2.46
N GLY A 102 12.57 -16.21 -2.83
CA GLY A 102 13.09 -17.30 -3.65
C GLY A 102 14.37 -16.94 -4.39
N ILE A 103 14.88 -17.93 -5.12
CA ILE A 103 15.96 -17.75 -6.08
C ILE A 103 15.33 -17.45 -7.44
N GLY A 104 15.73 -16.33 -8.04
CA GLY A 104 15.29 -15.91 -9.37
C GLY A 104 15.83 -16.84 -10.46
N ALA A 105 15.28 -16.68 -11.66
CA ALA A 105 15.75 -17.45 -12.84
C ALA A 105 17.23 -17.20 -13.18
N ASP A 106 17.78 -16.09 -12.70
CA ASP A 106 19.20 -15.73 -12.83
C ASP A 106 20.09 -16.33 -11.71
N GLY A 107 19.54 -17.17 -10.84
CA GLY A 107 20.25 -17.80 -9.72
C GLY A 107 20.47 -16.89 -8.51
N LYS A 108 19.90 -15.68 -8.50
CA LYS A 108 20.10 -14.70 -7.42
C LYS A 108 18.94 -14.67 -6.44
N ILE A 109 19.22 -14.29 -5.20
CA ILE A 109 18.18 -14.06 -4.20
C ILE A 109 17.27 -12.92 -4.66
N SER A 110 15.95 -13.16 -4.68
CA SER A 110 14.91 -12.16 -4.85
C SER A 110 13.88 -12.35 -3.74
N SER A 111 14.17 -11.79 -2.57
CA SER A 111 13.32 -11.86 -1.40
C SER A 111 12.99 -10.47 -0.86
N GLY A 112 11.80 -10.32 -0.32
CA GLY A 112 11.41 -9.08 0.32
C GLY A 112 9.98 -9.07 0.83
N LEU A 113 9.78 -8.30 1.88
CA LEU A 113 8.49 -8.03 2.51
C LEU A 113 8.29 -6.52 2.59
N SER A 114 7.07 -6.08 2.36
CA SER A 114 6.68 -4.68 2.51
C SER A 114 5.32 -4.62 3.18
N LEU A 115 5.25 -3.98 4.35
CA LEU A 115 4.01 -3.59 5.00
C LEU A 115 3.88 -2.07 4.87
N THR A 116 2.76 -1.63 4.34
CA THR A 116 2.53 -0.23 4.01
C THR A 116 1.20 0.25 4.57
N PHE A 117 1.19 1.52 4.95
CA PHE A 117 -0.01 2.24 5.35
C PHE A 117 -0.08 3.51 4.54
N ASP A 118 -1.12 3.59 3.72
CA ASP A 118 -1.29 4.70 2.81
C ASP A 118 -1.97 5.88 3.49
N ARG A 119 -1.63 7.09 3.05
CA ARG A 119 -2.48 8.25 3.34
C ARG A 119 -3.79 8.09 2.58
N PHE A 120 -4.90 8.59 3.13
CA PHE A 120 -6.21 8.52 2.48
C PHE A 120 -6.18 8.97 1.01
N ARG A 121 -6.55 8.07 0.09
CA ARG A 121 -6.53 8.24 -1.39
C ARG A 121 -5.17 8.66 -1.96
N GLN A 122 -4.09 8.25 -1.31
CA GLN A 122 -2.72 8.56 -1.63
C GLN A 122 -1.83 7.35 -1.33
N ASP A 123 -0.53 7.49 -1.55
CA ASP A 123 0.45 6.45 -1.27
C ASP A 123 0.98 6.50 0.17
N GLN A 124 2.02 5.70 0.40
CA GLN A 124 2.50 5.23 1.69
C GLN A 124 2.99 6.36 2.61
N ALA A 125 2.23 6.65 3.66
CA ALA A 125 2.64 7.51 4.77
C ALA A 125 3.59 6.80 5.74
N LEU A 126 3.43 5.48 5.89
CA LEU A 126 4.31 4.63 6.70
C LEU A 126 4.66 3.36 5.92
N GLN A 127 5.92 2.94 5.99
CA GLN A 127 6.42 1.71 5.38
C GLN A 127 7.35 0.96 6.32
N LEU A 128 7.16 -0.35 6.42
CA LEU A 128 8.11 -1.31 6.99
C LEU A 128 8.59 -2.20 5.84
N LEU A 129 9.88 -2.16 5.56
CA LEU A 129 10.49 -2.77 4.40
C LEU A 129 11.60 -3.72 4.83
N ASN A 130 11.59 -4.91 4.26
CA ASN A 130 12.75 -5.79 4.21
C ASN A 130 12.99 -6.18 2.77
N HIS A 131 14.22 -5.99 2.30
CA HIS A 131 14.69 -6.44 1.00
C HIS A 131 15.95 -7.25 1.21
N ASP A 132 16.01 -8.41 0.58
CA ASP A 132 17.16 -9.28 0.64
C ASP A 132 17.53 -9.76 -0.77
N GLY A 133 18.76 -9.44 -1.15
CA GLY A 133 19.34 -9.72 -2.45
C GLY A 133 20.82 -10.06 -2.31
N ALA A 134 21.39 -10.70 -3.33
CA ALA A 134 22.73 -11.29 -3.27
C ALA A 134 23.85 -10.33 -2.82
N SER A 135 23.72 -9.04 -3.13
CA SER A 135 24.71 -8.01 -2.80
C SER A 135 24.20 -6.93 -1.84
N HIS A 136 22.91 -6.93 -1.52
CA HIS A 136 22.30 -5.86 -0.75
C HIS A 136 21.14 -6.40 0.10
N GLN A 137 21.27 -6.22 1.42
CA GLN A 137 20.21 -6.48 2.38
C GLN A 137 19.84 -5.15 3.03
N GLN A 138 18.54 -4.87 3.12
CA GLN A 138 18.02 -3.62 3.67
C GLN A 138 16.79 -3.92 4.53
N THR A 139 16.80 -3.44 5.77
CA THR A 139 15.62 -3.42 6.66
C THR A 139 15.38 -1.99 7.11
N VAL A 140 14.21 -1.43 6.83
CA VAL A 140 13.93 0.00 7.01
C VAL A 140 12.49 0.26 7.46
N ILE A 141 12.33 1.24 8.34
CA ILE A 141 11.08 1.96 8.61
C ILE A 141 11.16 3.35 7.95
N LYS A 142 10.14 3.72 7.17
CA LYS A 142 10.01 5.05 6.57
C LYS A 142 8.71 5.72 7.02
N ILE A 143 8.80 6.97 7.44
CA ILE A 143 7.65 7.86 7.65
C ILE A 143 7.76 8.98 6.63
N ASN A 144 6.69 9.19 5.86
CA ASN A 144 6.65 10.15 4.76
C ASN A 144 5.57 11.20 5.01
N ASP A 145 5.88 12.45 4.68
CA ASP A 145 4.87 13.47 4.45
C ASP A 145 4.36 13.28 3.03
N VAL A 146 3.16 12.73 2.90
CA VAL A 146 2.47 12.55 1.62
C VAL A 146 1.47 13.69 1.48
N PRO A 147 1.32 14.40 0.34
CA PRO A 147 0.36 15.50 0.19
C PRO A 147 -1.10 15.05 0.38
N LEU A 148 -2.02 16.00 0.58
CA LEU A 148 -3.45 15.69 0.56
C LEU A 148 -3.86 15.34 -0.88
N TYR A 149 -4.77 14.38 -1.04
CA TYR A 149 -5.24 13.95 -2.38
C TYR A 149 -5.86 15.09 -3.21
N THR A 150 -6.36 16.14 -2.54
CA THR A 150 -6.92 17.35 -3.18
C THR A 150 -5.85 18.32 -3.67
N VAL A 151 -4.63 18.24 -3.13
CA VAL A 151 -3.46 19.03 -3.56
C VAL A 151 -2.72 18.30 -4.67
N THR A 152 -2.48 17.01 -4.46
CA THR A 152 -1.89 16.12 -5.46
C THR A 152 -2.65 14.81 -5.45
N SER A 153 -3.33 14.50 -6.55
CA SER A 153 -3.99 13.21 -6.73
C SER A 153 -3.00 12.15 -7.26
N LEU A 154 -3.35 10.86 -7.16
CA LEU A 154 -2.56 9.79 -7.81
C LEU A 154 -2.45 9.99 -9.33
N ALA A 155 -3.49 10.57 -9.95
CA ALA A 155 -3.46 10.93 -11.37
C ALA A 155 -2.45 12.04 -11.66
N ASP A 156 -2.29 13.01 -10.74
CA ASP A 156 -1.25 14.04 -10.87
C ASP A 156 0.15 13.45 -10.73
N ASN A 157 0.38 12.53 -9.78
CA ASN A 157 1.66 11.81 -9.66
C ASN A 157 2.04 11.17 -11.00
N LYS A 158 1.11 10.46 -11.64
CA LYS A 158 1.32 9.87 -12.97
C LYS A 158 1.67 10.94 -14.02
N ARG A 159 0.91 12.04 -14.10
CA ARG A 159 1.18 13.14 -15.03
C ARG A 159 2.56 13.78 -14.79
N PHE A 160 3.00 13.90 -13.54
CA PHE A 160 4.31 14.45 -13.21
C PHE A 160 5.43 13.58 -13.75
N HIS A 161 5.33 12.25 -13.57
CA HIS A 161 6.30 11.31 -14.14
C HIS A 161 6.31 11.37 -15.67
N GLU A 162 5.13 11.35 -16.31
CA GLU A 162 5.03 11.46 -17.78
C GLU A 162 5.59 12.78 -18.32
N ALA A 163 5.43 13.89 -17.60
CA ALA A 163 6.03 15.17 -17.96
C ALA A 163 7.55 15.14 -17.80
N ALA A 164 8.05 14.62 -16.68
CA ALA A 164 9.49 14.51 -16.42
C ALA A 164 10.20 13.62 -17.47
N ASP A 165 9.57 12.53 -17.91
CA ASP A 165 10.13 11.64 -18.92
C ASP A 165 10.33 12.32 -20.28
N LYS A 166 9.50 13.31 -20.61
CA LYS A 166 9.58 14.11 -21.84
C LYS A 166 10.61 15.23 -21.76
N LEU A 167 11.09 15.58 -20.57
CA LEU A 167 12.10 16.62 -20.39
C LEU A 167 13.52 16.08 -20.66
N PRO A 168 14.43 16.93 -21.17
CA PRO A 168 15.86 16.64 -21.19
C PRO A 168 16.38 16.27 -19.80
N PRO A 169 17.33 15.32 -19.66
CA PRO A 169 17.86 14.91 -18.36
C PRO A 169 18.35 16.07 -17.47
N SER A 170 18.92 17.12 -18.07
CA SER A 170 19.39 18.32 -17.39
C SER A 170 18.28 19.15 -16.74
N GLU A 171 17.04 19.06 -17.22
CA GLU A 171 15.91 19.86 -16.75
C GLU A 171 15.05 19.12 -15.72
N ARG A 172 15.12 17.78 -15.69
CA ARG A 172 14.31 16.94 -14.79
C ARG A 172 14.50 17.29 -13.32
N GLN A 173 15.72 17.58 -12.91
CA GLN A 173 16.00 17.94 -11.52
C GLN A 173 15.28 19.23 -11.11
N ALA A 174 15.35 20.27 -11.95
CA ALA A 174 14.67 21.54 -11.69
C ALA A 174 13.15 21.37 -11.63
N TYR A 175 12.58 20.56 -12.53
CA TYR A 175 11.16 20.22 -12.55
C TYR A 175 10.69 19.58 -11.22
N TRP A 176 11.40 18.55 -10.74
CA TRP A 176 11.07 17.90 -9.47
C TRP A 176 11.25 18.83 -8.28
N GLN A 177 12.31 19.65 -8.28
CA GLN A 177 12.52 20.66 -7.23
C GLN A 177 11.38 21.67 -7.19
N GLN A 178 10.87 22.12 -8.34
CA GLN A 178 9.74 23.03 -8.41
C GLN A 178 8.47 22.41 -7.80
N LEU A 179 8.12 21.18 -8.19
CA LEU A 179 6.97 20.48 -7.62
C LEU A 179 7.12 20.26 -6.10
N ASN A 180 8.34 19.95 -5.64
CA ASN A 180 8.63 19.80 -4.22
C ASN A 180 8.42 21.11 -3.45
N GLN A 181 8.92 22.23 -3.96
CA GLN A 181 8.73 23.56 -3.37
C GLN A 181 7.26 23.98 -3.33
N GLN A 182 6.46 23.53 -4.30
CA GLN A 182 5.02 23.73 -4.32
C GLN A 182 4.26 22.79 -3.36
N GLY A 183 4.95 21.91 -2.63
CA GLY A 183 4.33 20.92 -1.74
C GLY A 183 3.53 19.85 -2.48
N ARG A 184 3.82 19.65 -3.78
CA ARG A 184 3.09 18.70 -4.64
C ARG A 184 3.62 17.28 -4.55
N LEU A 185 4.82 17.08 -4.01
CA LEU A 185 5.46 15.77 -3.89
C LEU A 185 5.44 15.27 -2.46
N GLY A 186 5.47 13.95 -2.30
CA GLY A 186 5.76 13.32 -1.02
C GLY A 186 7.24 13.42 -0.69
N ASN A 187 7.55 13.64 0.59
CA ASN A 187 8.92 13.68 1.10
C ASN A 187 9.08 12.69 2.24
N ASN A 188 10.20 11.97 2.28
CA ASN A 188 10.53 11.19 3.46
C ASN A 188 10.87 12.13 4.61
N ARG A 189 10.23 11.92 5.77
CA ARG A 189 10.41 12.72 6.99
C ARG A 189 11.35 12.02 7.97
N ILE A 190 11.19 10.70 8.11
CA ILE A 190 12.02 9.85 8.96
C ILE A 190 12.40 8.59 8.17
N TRP A 191 13.68 8.24 8.26
CA TRP A 191 14.21 6.96 7.82
C TRP A 191 14.96 6.32 8.98
N LEU A 192 14.68 5.06 9.27
CA LEU A 192 15.37 4.27 10.29
C LEU A 192 15.67 2.88 9.73
N GLY A 193 16.92 2.46 9.70
CA GLY A 193 17.25 1.14 9.18
C GLY A 193 18.74 0.85 9.01
N SER A 194 19.03 -0.27 8.36
CA SER A 194 20.38 -0.65 7.96
C SER A 194 20.84 0.14 6.74
N THR A 195 22.08 0.60 6.78
CA THR A 195 22.72 1.32 5.69
C THR A 195 23.39 0.34 4.72
N GLY A 196 23.64 0.76 3.47
CA GLY A 196 24.22 -0.11 2.44
C GLY A 196 25.64 -0.59 2.73
N ASP A 197 26.35 0.09 3.63
CA ASP A 197 27.69 -0.21 4.14
C ASP A 197 27.67 -1.04 5.43
N LYS A 198 26.55 -1.69 5.77
CA LYS A 198 26.36 -2.53 6.98
C LYS A 198 26.36 -1.77 8.31
N GLY A 199 26.17 -0.46 8.27
CA GLY A 199 25.87 0.34 9.46
C GLY A 199 24.36 0.38 9.78
N ALA A 200 24.01 1.21 10.74
CA ALA A 200 22.64 1.55 11.10
C ALA A 200 22.49 3.07 11.20
N ALA A 201 21.34 3.60 10.79
CA ALA A 201 21.07 5.02 10.91
C ALA A 201 19.61 5.37 11.21
N LEU A 202 19.42 6.47 11.92
CA LEU A 202 18.20 7.29 11.92
C LEU A 202 18.50 8.57 11.17
N GLN A 203 17.69 8.93 10.19
CA GLN A 203 17.77 10.18 9.45
C GLN A 203 16.49 10.99 9.66
N LEU A 204 16.65 12.28 9.95
CA LEU A 204 15.56 13.24 10.08
C LEU A 204 15.67 14.28 8.97
N ASN A 205 14.57 14.46 8.25
CA ASN A 205 14.52 15.32 7.08
C ASN A 205 13.62 16.54 7.31
N ASP A 206 13.96 17.65 6.66
CA ASP A 206 13.10 18.83 6.64
C ASP A 206 11.86 18.64 5.74
N ALA A 207 11.02 19.67 5.67
CA ALA A 207 9.75 19.59 4.92
C ALA A 207 9.94 19.45 3.40
N GLN A 208 11.15 19.69 2.90
CA GLN A 208 11.53 19.49 1.50
C GLN A 208 12.26 18.16 1.29
N GLY A 209 12.32 17.29 2.31
CA GLY A 209 12.98 15.99 2.25
C GLY A 209 14.50 16.05 2.36
N ARG A 210 15.08 17.20 2.73
CA ARG A 210 16.54 17.34 2.90
C ARG A 210 16.96 16.83 4.27
N VAL A 211 17.97 15.96 4.33
CA VAL A 211 18.48 15.44 5.61
C VAL A 211 19.09 16.57 6.43
N ARG A 212 18.67 16.73 7.68
CA ARG A 212 19.19 17.73 8.63
C ARG A 212 19.90 17.14 9.82
N MET A 213 19.57 15.90 10.16
CA MET A 213 20.22 15.20 11.25
C MET A 213 20.33 13.70 10.93
N LYS A 214 21.43 13.10 11.34
CA LYS A 214 21.63 11.65 11.33
C LYS A 214 22.16 11.19 12.68
N LEU A 215 21.63 10.10 13.20
CA LEU A 215 22.28 9.30 14.23
C LEU A 215 22.77 8.05 13.51
N VAL A 216 24.07 7.80 13.53
CA VAL A 216 24.70 6.74 12.73
C VAL A 216 25.62 5.88 13.58
N VAL A 217 25.66 4.60 13.28
CA VAL A 217 26.67 3.66 13.75
C VAL A 217 27.24 2.95 12.52
N SER A 218 28.55 3.07 12.29
CA SER A 218 29.21 2.41 11.16
C SER A 218 29.31 0.90 11.37
N ALA A 219 29.69 0.15 10.32
CA ALA A 219 29.92 -1.30 10.43
C ALA A 219 31.02 -1.66 11.44
N GLU A 220 31.98 -0.77 11.65
CA GLU A 220 33.07 -0.90 12.62
C GLU A 220 32.65 -0.49 14.05
N GLY A 221 31.40 -0.04 14.24
CA GLY A 221 30.85 0.35 15.54
C GLY A 221 31.09 1.82 15.93
N ASN A 222 31.56 2.66 15.01
CA ASN A 222 31.77 4.08 15.30
C ASN A 222 30.41 4.80 15.35
N ALA A 223 30.09 5.38 16.51
CA ALA A 223 28.84 6.10 16.74
C ALA A 223 29.01 7.61 16.53
N GLU A 224 28.10 8.23 15.77
CA GLU A 224 28.09 9.68 15.55
C GLU A 224 26.67 10.25 15.49
N ILE A 225 26.51 11.50 15.94
CA ILE A 225 25.37 12.36 15.64
C ILE A 225 25.86 13.45 14.70
N GLN A 226 25.31 13.51 13.49
CA GLN A 226 25.68 14.48 12.47
C GLN A 226 24.54 15.47 12.25
N MET A 227 24.83 16.77 12.32
CA MET A 227 23.94 17.84 11.86
C MET A 227 24.41 18.35 10.49
N LEU A 228 23.47 18.58 9.59
CA LEU A 228 23.74 18.98 8.21
C LEU A 228 23.18 20.38 7.95
N ASP A 229 23.95 21.20 7.23
CA ASP A 229 23.53 22.53 6.78
C ASP A 229 22.53 22.47 5.62
N GLU A 230 22.09 23.63 5.13
CA GLU A 230 21.11 23.74 4.05
C GLU A 230 21.52 23.03 2.76
N ALA A 231 22.83 22.98 2.46
CA ALA A 231 23.42 22.31 1.30
C ALA A 231 23.60 20.80 1.50
N GLY A 232 23.31 20.27 2.69
CA GLY A 232 23.48 18.85 3.01
C GLY A 232 24.91 18.49 3.40
N LYS A 233 25.76 19.48 3.72
CA LYS A 233 27.10 19.23 4.24
C LYS A 233 27.03 19.12 5.77
N VAL A 234 27.79 18.18 6.34
CA VAL A 234 27.90 18.05 7.80
C VAL A 234 28.53 19.34 8.36
N SER A 235 27.76 20.04 9.19
CA SER A 235 28.18 21.28 9.85
C SER A 235 28.64 21.03 11.29
N LYS A 236 28.16 19.96 11.92
CA LYS A 236 28.58 19.53 13.25
C LYS A 236 28.49 18.00 13.39
N THR A 237 29.48 17.43 14.07
CA THR A 237 29.48 16.03 14.49
C THR A 237 29.67 15.96 15.99
N ILE A 238 28.92 15.07 16.65
CA ILE A 238 29.13 14.68 18.04
C ILE A 238 29.48 13.19 18.03
N SER A 239 30.63 12.84 18.59
CA SER A 239 31.14 11.48 18.72
C SER A 239 31.45 11.15 20.19
N PRO A 240 31.66 9.88 20.56
CA PRO A 240 32.09 9.49 21.90
C PRO A 240 33.36 10.20 22.40
N THR A 241 34.22 10.65 21.47
CA THR A 241 35.46 11.38 21.77
C THR A 241 35.28 12.89 21.81
N SER A 242 34.11 13.40 21.43
CA SER A 242 33.76 14.82 21.54
C SER A 242 33.57 15.16 23.03
N LYS A 243 34.64 15.57 23.70
CA LYS A 243 34.56 16.15 25.03
C LYS A 243 34.26 17.65 24.88
N GLU A 244 33.11 18.04 25.43
CA GLU A 244 32.56 19.41 25.55
C GLU A 244 32.29 20.18 24.24
#